data_AF-A0AAE0U6D4-F1
#
_entry.id   AF-A0AAE0U6D4-F1
#
_cell.length_a   1.000
_cell.length_b   1.000
_cell.length_c   1.000
_cell.angle_alpha   90.00
_cell.angle_beta   90.00
_cell.angle_gamma   90.00
#
_symmetry.space_group_name_H-M   'P 1'
#
loop_
_entity.id
_entity.type
_entity.pdbx_description
1 polymer ?
#
loop_
_entity_poly.entity_id
_entity_poly.type
_entity_poly.pdbx_seq_one_letter_code
_entity_poly.pdbx_strand_id
1 'polypeptide(L)'
;MLKRLSVSRPSLHILTRPTLRAPLTAMAFNSTLAANGSSETSTYKPRYIDIGINLADPIFRGHYHGKPRHPDDLAGVVQRAIDVGCTKLIVTGSSFKSSRDALKIAKEFPQHVYTTAGIHPCSSSIFSTSHHMHHEESGSESEESPSQPTENAQPVDSASVPVPVCSADPDPEAPQPEDPSLIDHVRTPQLISSLSDLIITNRNSGLIAFGEFGLDYDRLHYCSRTVQLHSFRSQLSLAASLSPQLPLFLHSRAAHRDFVTCLKEAFGHNLERLEKGGVVHSFTGTLEEMKELMDLGLYIGVNGCSFKTVENCEVVGEIRLDRIMLETDGPWCEVRGGHEGWRYLVQYYQREKEVKEKAEAEEAEERKKREEEERVKREAEAKAKAEEEEKRKAEEAAKALADVSLNPNNGSESQAQSANPSGTSTSTPNPGQQPKRERRKKQPQPPQQKKNAKKESEVPERFKTVKKEKWEEGAMIKGRNEPCTIERIAIIVAEIKGVSVEEVCEAAWRNTVRVFGVGED
;
A
#
# COMPACT_ATOMS: atom_id res chain seq x y z
N MET A 1 -65.57 -15.85 54.32
CA MET A 1 -65.74 -16.63 53.08
C MET A 1 -64.41 -16.69 52.35
N LEU A 2 -63.79 -17.87 52.38
CA LEU A 2 -62.53 -18.18 51.73
C LEU A 2 -62.73 -18.34 50.22
N LYS A 3 -61.85 -17.73 49.41
CA LYS A 3 -61.53 -18.24 48.06
C LYS A 3 -60.01 -18.36 47.93
N ARG A 4 -59.56 -19.61 47.97
CA ARG A 4 -58.22 -20.09 47.59
C ARG A 4 -58.01 -19.85 46.10
N LEU A 5 -56.83 -19.42 45.70
CA LEU A 5 -56.21 -19.86 44.44
C LEU A 5 -54.68 -19.99 44.61
N SER A 6 -54.26 -21.25 44.53
CA SER A 6 -52.96 -21.84 44.16
C SER A 6 -51.78 -20.91 43.82
N VAL A 7 -50.69 -21.05 44.58
CA VAL A 7 -49.34 -20.61 44.21
C VAL A 7 -48.60 -21.81 43.61
N SER A 8 -48.30 -21.74 42.31
CA SER A 8 -47.41 -22.70 41.63
C SER A 8 -45.99 -22.15 41.59
N ARG A 9 -45.04 -22.90 42.15
CA ARG A 9 -43.60 -22.64 42.07
C ARG A 9 -43.05 -23.19 40.75
N PRO A 10 -42.24 -22.45 39.98
CA PRO A 10 -41.37 -23.05 38.98
C PRO A 10 -40.07 -23.53 39.63
N SER A 11 -39.75 -24.81 39.38
CA SER A 11 -38.51 -25.49 39.79
C SER A 11 -37.28 -24.86 39.13
N LEU A 12 -36.29 -24.49 39.95
CA LEU A 12 -34.92 -24.23 39.53
C LEU A 12 -34.28 -25.56 39.07
N HIS A 13 -33.98 -25.69 37.78
CA HIS A 13 -33.01 -26.68 37.31
C HIS A 13 -31.60 -26.08 37.45
N ILE A 14 -30.93 -26.47 38.53
CA ILE A 14 -29.49 -26.29 38.73
C ILE A 14 -28.78 -27.30 37.83
N LEU A 15 -28.17 -26.84 36.74
CA LEU A 15 -27.22 -27.64 35.97
C LEU A 15 -25.83 -27.48 36.59
N THR A 16 -25.45 -28.44 37.42
CA THR A 16 -24.10 -28.60 37.95
C THR A 16 -23.14 -28.97 36.82
N ARG A 17 -22.17 -28.09 36.54
CA ARG A 17 -21.01 -28.38 35.68
C ARG A 17 -20.15 -29.47 36.33
N PRO A 18 -19.77 -30.56 35.65
CA PRO A 18 -18.78 -31.48 36.18
C PRO A 18 -17.37 -30.93 35.91
N THR A 19 -16.62 -30.76 37.00
CA THR A 19 -15.17 -30.63 37.03
C THR A 19 -14.53 -31.98 36.75
N LEU A 20 -13.79 -32.10 35.65
CA LEU A 20 -12.83 -33.18 35.43
C LEU A 20 -11.51 -32.59 34.97
N ARG A 21 -10.54 -32.64 35.88
CA ARG A 21 -9.12 -32.34 35.70
C ARG A 21 -8.44 -33.68 35.43
N ALA A 22 -7.80 -33.85 34.27
CA ALA A 22 -6.93 -34.98 33.95
C ALA A 22 -5.72 -34.46 33.13
N PRO A 23 -4.55 -35.13 33.21
CA PRO A 23 -3.26 -34.49 33.01
C PRO A 23 -2.80 -34.41 31.55
N LEU A 24 -1.88 -33.47 31.30
CA LEU A 24 -1.11 -33.33 30.07
C LEU A 24 -0.24 -34.58 29.84
N THR A 25 -0.54 -35.33 28.78
CA THR A 25 0.37 -36.35 28.24
C THR A 25 0.86 -35.85 26.89
N ALA A 26 2.17 -35.68 26.76
CA ALA A 26 2.85 -35.36 25.52
C ALA A 26 2.64 -36.49 24.50
N MET A 27 2.00 -36.18 23.37
CA MET A 27 1.95 -37.06 22.21
C MET A 27 3.03 -36.60 21.23
N ALA A 28 4.14 -37.35 21.21
CA ALA A 28 5.14 -37.28 20.16
C ALA A 28 4.51 -37.80 18.86
N PHE A 29 4.40 -36.94 17.86
CA PHE A 29 4.02 -37.34 16.50
C PHE A 29 5.31 -37.61 15.70
N ASN A 30 5.70 -38.88 15.65
CA ASN A 30 6.56 -39.38 14.58
C ASN A 30 5.65 -39.79 13.41
N SER A 31 5.78 -39.12 12.27
CA SER A 31 5.30 -39.67 11.00
C SER A 31 6.40 -39.59 9.97
N THR A 32 6.80 -40.77 9.54
CA THR A 32 7.83 -41.10 8.55
C THR A 32 7.49 -40.51 7.17
N LEU A 33 8.55 -40.06 6.49
CA LEU A 33 8.60 -39.64 5.10
C LEU A 33 7.91 -40.62 4.14
N ALA A 34 7.07 -40.08 3.27
CA ALA A 34 6.85 -40.61 1.92
C ALA A 34 7.26 -39.52 0.93
N ALA A 35 8.37 -39.77 0.24
CA ALA A 35 8.88 -38.94 -0.84
C ALA A 35 8.02 -39.13 -2.09
N ASN A 36 7.46 -38.04 -2.60
CA ASN A 36 7.34 -37.68 -4.02
C ASN A 36 6.28 -36.59 -4.17
N GLY A 37 6.75 -35.36 -4.34
CA GLY A 37 5.93 -34.20 -4.64
C GLY A 37 6.86 -33.01 -4.72
N SER A 38 7.02 -32.48 -5.94
CA SER A 38 7.74 -31.24 -6.22
C SER A 38 7.42 -30.18 -5.17
N SER A 39 8.45 -29.70 -4.48
CA SER A 39 8.40 -28.54 -3.61
C SER A 39 8.09 -27.30 -4.45
N GLU A 40 6.81 -27.10 -4.78
CA GLU A 40 6.31 -25.76 -5.09
C GLU A 40 6.32 -24.99 -3.79
N THR A 41 7.38 -24.22 -3.56
CA THR A 41 7.35 -23.15 -2.57
C THR A 41 6.26 -22.18 -3.02
N SER A 42 5.05 -22.32 -2.48
CA SER A 42 3.98 -21.34 -2.64
C SER A 42 4.53 -19.98 -2.23
N THR A 43 4.80 -19.11 -3.20
CA THR A 43 5.19 -17.73 -2.94
C THR A 43 3.93 -17.01 -2.46
N TYR A 44 3.87 -16.72 -1.17
CA TYR A 44 2.77 -15.98 -0.57
C TYR A 44 2.50 -14.71 -1.39
N LYS A 45 1.25 -14.51 -1.80
CA LYS A 45 0.79 -13.30 -2.47
C LYS A 45 0.13 -12.41 -1.43
N PRO A 46 0.72 -11.26 -1.08
CA PRO A 46 0.12 -10.36 -0.12
C PRO A 46 -1.25 -9.89 -0.58
N ARG A 47 -2.17 -9.80 0.38
CA ARG A 47 -3.49 -9.21 0.19
C ARG A 47 -3.72 -8.12 1.22
N TYR A 48 -4.19 -6.97 0.75
CA TYR A 48 -4.37 -5.79 1.57
C TYR A 48 -5.79 -5.23 1.44
N ILE A 49 -6.25 -4.65 2.53
CA ILE A 49 -7.39 -3.74 2.55
C ILE A 49 -6.87 -2.42 3.10
N ASP A 50 -6.96 -1.36 2.31
CA ASP A 50 -6.68 -0.01 2.78
C ASP A 50 -7.94 0.53 3.47
N ILE A 51 -7.93 0.60 4.80
CA ILE A 51 -9.11 1.03 5.58
C ILE A 51 -9.37 2.54 5.50
N GLY A 52 -8.42 3.32 5.01
CA GLY A 52 -8.47 4.78 5.04
C GLY A 52 -7.75 5.38 3.83
N ILE A 53 -8.51 5.65 2.76
CA ILE A 53 -8.01 6.36 1.58
C ILE A 53 -8.97 7.48 1.18
N ASN A 54 -8.44 8.67 0.89
CA ASN A 54 -9.24 9.85 0.56
C ASN A 54 -9.42 10.00 -0.96
N LEU A 55 -9.85 8.95 -1.69
CA LEU A 55 -9.98 8.99 -3.17
C LEU A 55 -10.96 10.05 -3.68
N ALA A 56 -11.86 10.55 -2.83
CA ALA A 56 -12.74 11.67 -3.15
C ALA A 56 -12.00 13.03 -3.23
N ASP A 57 -10.74 13.10 -2.80
CA ASP A 57 -9.92 14.30 -2.96
C ASP A 57 -9.69 14.60 -4.46
N PRO A 58 -9.94 15.83 -4.92
CA PRO A 58 -9.80 16.21 -6.33
C PRO A 58 -8.42 15.95 -6.94
N ILE A 59 -7.36 15.81 -6.14
CA ILE A 59 -6.01 15.58 -6.67
C ILE A 59 -5.85 14.20 -7.32
N PHE A 60 -6.68 13.22 -6.95
CA PHE A 60 -6.70 11.91 -7.62
C PHE A 60 -7.30 12.01 -9.03
N ARG A 61 -8.16 13.00 -9.27
CA ARG A 61 -8.67 13.38 -10.59
C ARG A 61 -7.89 14.54 -11.22
N GLY A 62 -6.66 14.79 -10.76
CA GLY A 62 -5.74 15.75 -11.38
C GLY A 62 -5.98 17.23 -11.07
N HIS A 63 -6.86 17.56 -10.12
CA HIS A 63 -7.17 18.93 -9.73
C HIS A 63 -6.46 19.31 -8.44
N TYR A 64 -5.53 20.27 -8.50
CA TYR A 64 -4.73 20.71 -7.34
C TYR A 64 -5.03 22.17 -7.04
N HIS A 65 -5.54 22.47 -5.84
CA HIS A 65 -5.97 23.81 -5.43
C HIS A 65 -6.91 24.46 -6.47
N GLY A 66 -7.91 23.70 -6.92
CA GLY A 66 -8.88 24.14 -7.93
C GLY A 66 -8.33 24.26 -9.37
N LYS A 67 -7.07 23.89 -9.64
CA LYS A 67 -6.46 23.99 -10.96
C LYS A 67 -6.20 22.60 -11.56
N PRO A 68 -6.65 22.30 -12.79
CA PRO A 68 -6.30 21.06 -13.46
C PRO A 68 -4.79 21.03 -13.76
N ARG A 69 -4.14 19.89 -13.48
CA ARG A 69 -2.70 19.67 -13.69
C ARG A 69 -2.39 18.49 -14.58
N HIS A 70 -3.24 17.47 -14.58
CA HIS A 70 -3.16 16.31 -15.45
C HIS A 70 -4.57 15.75 -15.67
N PRO A 71 -4.78 14.89 -16.67
CA PRO A 71 -6.03 14.16 -16.84
C PRO A 71 -6.42 13.35 -15.59
N ASP A 72 -7.69 12.94 -15.52
CA ASP A 72 -8.15 12.05 -14.46
C ASP A 72 -7.33 10.74 -14.47
N ASP A 73 -6.78 10.38 -13.31
CA ASP A 73 -5.92 9.20 -13.10
C ASP A 73 -6.51 8.28 -12.01
N LEU A 74 -7.77 8.48 -11.59
CA LEU A 74 -8.35 7.70 -10.49
C LEU A 74 -8.35 6.19 -10.80
N ALA A 75 -8.70 5.79 -12.02
CA ALA A 75 -8.66 4.40 -12.45
C ALA A 75 -7.22 3.83 -12.41
N GLY A 76 -6.22 4.62 -12.79
CA GLY A 76 -4.81 4.25 -12.69
C GLY A 76 -4.35 4.05 -11.25
N VAL A 77 -4.81 4.91 -10.33
CA VAL A 77 -4.54 4.79 -8.88
C VAL A 77 -5.13 3.49 -8.32
N VAL A 78 -6.39 3.18 -8.65
CA VAL A 78 -7.05 1.93 -8.22
C VAL A 78 -6.34 0.71 -8.81
N GLN A 79 -5.96 0.75 -10.09
CA GLN A 79 -5.25 -0.36 -10.73
C GLN A 79 -3.88 -0.61 -10.08
N ARG A 80 -3.11 0.44 -9.80
CA ARG A 80 -1.82 0.29 -9.08
C ARG A 80 -2.01 -0.32 -7.68
N ALA A 81 -3.11 -0.02 -7.00
CA ALA A 81 -3.45 -0.66 -5.73
C ALA A 81 -3.67 -2.17 -5.90
N ILE A 82 -4.47 -2.56 -6.90
CA ILE A 82 -4.74 -3.97 -7.22
C ILE A 82 -3.44 -4.72 -7.59
N ASP A 83 -2.55 -4.08 -8.36
CA ASP A 83 -1.28 -4.66 -8.81
C ASP A 83 -0.31 -5.01 -7.65
N VAL A 84 -0.49 -4.39 -6.48
CA VAL A 84 0.27 -4.73 -5.26
C VAL A 84 -0.48 -5.71 -4.35
N GLY A 85 -1.70 -6.10 -4.69
CA GLY A 85 -2.55 -6.97 -3.87
C GLY A 85 -3.52 -6.20 -2.95
N CYS A 86 -3.62 -4.88 -3.07
CA CYS A 86 -4.61 -4.08 -2.35
C CYS A 86 -5.93 -4.07 -3.11
N THR A 87 -6.76 -5.07 -2.84
CA THR A 87 -7.97 -5.35 -3.64
C THR A 87 -9.23 -4.70 -3.09
N LYS A 88 -9.18 -4.15 -1.87
CA LYS A 88 -10.29 -3.49 -1.18
C LYS A 88 -9.82 -2.14 -0.65
N LEU A 89 -10.59 -1.09 -0.92
CA LEU A 89 -10.31 0.30 -0.56
C LEU A 89 -11.53 0.87 0.14
N ILE A 90 -11.35 1.40 1.36
CA ILE A 90 -12.42 2.09 2.09
C ILE A 90 -12.19 3.59 1.94
N VAL A 91 -13.03 4.23 1.11
CA VAL A 91 -12.96 5.65 0.82
C VAL A 91 -13.64 6.46 1.91
N THR A 92 -12.88 7.33 2.55
CA THR A 92 -13.32 8.11 3.71
C THR A 92 -14.32 9.18 3.30
N GLY A 93 -15.52 9.15 3.91
CA GLY A 93 -16.49 10.23 3.85
C GLY A 93 -16.44 11.07 5.13
N SER A 94 -16.06 12.34 5.01
CA SER A 94 -15.81 13.28 6.11
C SER A 94 -16.83 14.43 6.23
N SER A 95 -17.72 14.56 5.25
CA SER A 95 -18.82 15.53 5.20
C SER A 95 -19.94 14.98 4.32
N PHE A 96 -21.11 15.63 4.29
CA PHE A 96 -22.18 15.24 3.36
C PHE A 96 -21.70 15.19 1.90
N LYS A 97 -20.91 16.18 1.48
CA LYS A 97 -20.37 16.23 0.13
C LYS A 97 -19.38 15.09 -0.11
N SER A 98 -18.36 14.93 0.74
CA SER A 98 -17.33 13.92 0.51
C SER A 98 -17.87 12.50 0.66
N SER A 99 -18.84 12.24 1.54
CA SER A 99 -19.55 10.95 1.60
C SER A 99 -20.33 10.65 0.32
N ARG A 100 -21.01 11.63 -0.28
CA ARG A 100 -21.70 11.44 -1.57
C ARG A 100 -20.71 11.20 -2.71
N ASP A 101 -19.58 11.91 -2.70
CA ASP A 101 -18.54 11.72 -3.72
C ASP A 101 -17.85 10.36 -3.57
N ALA A 102 -17.58 9.90 -2.34
CA ALA A 102 -17.10 8.54 -2.07
C ALA A 102 -18.07 7.48 -2.60
N LEU A 103 -19.38 7.64 -2.38
CA LEU A 103 -20.42 6.74 -2.89
C LEU A 103 -20.46 6.67 -4.41
N LYS A 104 -20.15 7.76 -5.11
CA LYS A 104 -20.00 7.74 -6.58
C LYS A 104 -18.80 6.88 -6.99
N ILE A 105 -17.67 7.03 -6.31
CA ILE A 105 -16.47 6.22 -6.58
C ILE A 105 -16.74 4.73 -6.32
N ALA A 106 -17.47 4.38 -5.26
CA ALA A 106 -17.87 2.99 -5.01
C ALA A 106 -18.72 2.38 -6.13
N LYS A 107 -19.54 3.20 -6.81
CA LYS A 107 -20.30 2.77 -8.00
C LYS A 107 -19.42 2.64 -9.24
N GLU A 108 -18.38 3.46 -9.37
CA GLU A 108 -17.41 3.40 -10.46
C GLU A 108 -16.52 2.14 -10.37
N PHE A 109 -16.16 1.73 -9.15
CA PHE A 109 -15.27 0.59 -8.88
C PHE A 109 -15.95 -0.45 -7.97
N PRO A 110 -17.02 -1.12 -8.45
CA PRO A 110 -17.72 -2.12 -7.66
C PRO A 110 -16.77 -3.24 -7.25
N GLN A 111 -17.04 -3.86 -6.10
CA GLN A 111 -16.23 -4.94 -5.47
C GLN A 111 -14.84 -4.51 -4.96
N HIS A 112 -14.31 -3.36 -5.39
CA HIS A 112 -13.02 -2.85 -4.95
C HIS A 112 -13.14 -1.68 -4.00
N VAL A 113 -14.10 -0.79 -4.20
CA VAL A 113 -14.26 0.42 -3.38
C VAL A 113 -15.51 0.33 -2.52
N TYR A 114 -15.31 0.61 -1.24
CA TYR A 114 -16.33 0.79 -0.21
C TYR A 114 -16.17 2.17 0.41
N THR A 115 -17.09 2.58 1.27
CA THR A 115 -17.14 3.95 1.77
C THR A 115 -17.59 4.03 3.23
N THR A 116 -17.25 5.16 3.83
CA THR A 116 -17.80 5.59 5.11
C THR A 116 -18.69 6.82 4.92
N ALA A 117 -19.61 7.09 5.85
CA ALA A 117 -20.27 8.40 5.92
C ALA A 117 -20.32 8.94 7.35
N GLY A 118 -19.97 10.21 7.54
CA GLY A 118 -19.86 10.88 8.84
C GLY A 118 -19.47 12.35 8.67
N ILE A 119 -19.51 13.11 9.76
CA ILE A 119 -19.04 14.50 9.81
C ILE A 119 -17.78 14.56 10.67
N HIS A 120 -16.66 14.83 10.02
CA HIS A 120 -15.34 14.95 10.62
C HIS A 120 -15.25 16.18 11.54
N PRO A 121 -14.45 16.18 12.63
CA PRO A 121 -14.27 17.33 13.52
C PRO A 121 -14.00 18.67 12.82
N CYS A 122 -13.17 18.69 11.76
CA CYS A 122 -12.92 19.92 10.98
C CYS A 122 -14.14 20.40 10.17
N SER A 123 -15.11 19.53 9.89
CA SER A 123 -16.37 19.84 9.20
C SER A 123 -17.54 20.00 10.16
N SER A 124 -17.33 19.86 11.47
CA SER A 124 -18.37 19.98 12.49
C SER A 124 -18.85 21.43 12.70
N SER A 125 -18.24 22.43 12.04
CA SER A 125 -18.71 23.82 12.08
C SER A 125 -20.16 23.96 11.58
N ILE A 126 -20.67 23.02 10.78
CA ILE A 126 -22.09 22.96 10.39
C ILE A 126 -23.07 22.84 11.56
N PHE A 127 -22.60 22.38 12.73
CA PHE A 127 -23.37 22.32 13.98
C PHE A 127 -23.36 23.65 14.74
N SER A 128 -22.71 24.68 14.21
CA SER A 128 -22.65 26.03 14.80
C SER A 128 -23.68 26.99 14.18
N THR A 129 -24.20 27.91 14.99
CA THR A 129 -25.08 29.00 14.55
C THR A 129 -24.37 30.01 13.66
N SER A 130 -23.05 30.17 13.82
CA SER A 130 -22.21 31.07 13.03
C SER A 130 -21.90 30.58 11.62
N HIS A 131 -22.28 29.34 11.28
CA HIS A 131 -22.05 28.82 9.94
C HIS A 131 -23.12 29.32 8.97
N HIS A 132 -22.78 30.36 8.22
CA HIS A 132 -23.52 30.77 7.03
C HIS A 132 -23.27 29.76 5.91
N MET A 133 -24.34 29.21 5.34
CA MET A 133 -24.26 28.32 4.18
C MET A 133 -23.67 29.11 3.00
N HIS A 134 -22.36 29.05 2.82
CA HIS A 134 -21.77 29.40 1.53
C HIS A 134 -22.22 28.33 0.53
N HIS A 135 -22.59 28.80 -0.66
CA HIS A 135 -23.48 28.20 -1.65
C HIS A 135 -22.99 26.89 -2.33
N GLU A 136 -22.20 26.04 -1.66
CA GLU A 136 -21.68 24.79 -2.24
C GLU A 136 -22.43 23.52 -1.81
N GLU A 137 -23.39 23.60 -0.88
CA GLU A 137 -24.08 22.41 -0.35
C GLU A 137 -25.53 22.20 -0.83
N SER A 138 -26.11 23.10 -1.62
CA SER A 138 -27.40 22.87 -2.28
C SER A 138 -27.19 22.32 -3.70
N GLY A 139 -27.27 21.00 -3.84
CA GLY A 139 -27.40 20.36 -5.14
C GLY A 139 -28.73 20.73 -5.80
N SER A 140 -28.68 21.65 -6.77
CA SER A 140 -29.68 21.78 -7.83
C SER A 140 -28.96 22.14 -9.12
N GLU A 141 -29.00 21.22 -10.09
CA GLU A 141 -28.57 21.47 -11.46
C GLU A 141 -29.46 22.56 -12.06
N SER A 142 -28.87 23.67 -12.49
CA SER A 142 -29.51 24.60 -13.42
C SER A 142 -28.46 25.06 -14.43
N GLU A 143 -28.77 24.78 -15.70
CA GLU A 143 -27.98 25.09 -16.88
C GLU A 143 -27.60 26.57 -16.96
N GLU A 144 -26.31 26.86 -17.12
CA GLU A 144 -25.82 28.19 -17.46
C GLU A 144 -26.16 28.54 -18.91
N SER A 145 -26.99 29.57 -19.08
CA SER A 145 -27.11 30.32 -20.34
C SER A 145 -26.28 31.62 -20.24
N PRO A 146 -25.56 32.03 -21.30
CA PRO A 146 -24.60 33.12 -21.22
C PRO A 146 -25.30 34.49 -21.29
N SER A 147 -25.05 35.35 -20.30
CA SER A 147 -25.50 36.75 -20.33
C SER A 147 -24.38 37.68 -20.81
N GLN A 148 -24.74 38.52 -21.78
CA GLN A 148 -23.93 39.58 -22.38
C GLN A 148 -23.65 40.74 -21.40
N PRO A 149 -22.60 41.56 -21.64
CA PRO A 149 -22.23 42.65 -20.77
C PRO A 149 -23.02 43.93 -21.10
N THR A 150 -23.45 44.67 -20.08
CA THR A 150 -23.87 46.06 -20.24
C THR A 150 -22.99 46.98 -19.40
N GLU A 151 -22.35 47.90 -20.10
CA GLU A 151 -21.69 49.09 -19.58
C GLU A 151 -22.74 50.06 -19.00
N ASN A 152 -22.43 50.64 -17.84
CA ASN A 152 -22.56 52.07 -17.51
C ASN A 152 -22.79 52.29 -16.01
N ALA A 153 -21.80 52.85 -15.32
CA ALA A 153 -22.03 53.80 -14.23
C ALA A 153 -20.77 54.65 -13.98
N GLN A 154 -20.93 55.96 -14.15
CA GLN A 154 -19.95 57.00 -13.84
C GLN A 154 -19.87 57.29 -12.32
N PRO A 155 -18.81 57.99 -11.85
CA PRO A 155 -18.43 58.03 -10.45
C PRO A 155 -19.14 59.15 -9.69
N VAL A 156 -19.44 58.91 -8.41
CA VAL A 156 -19.76 59.98 -7.45
C VAL A 156 -18.83 59.89 -6.26
N ASP A 157 -18.27 61.04 -5.95
CA ASP A 157 -17.21 61.29 -4.98
C ASP A 157 -17.81 61.83 -3.66
N SER A 158 -16.97 61.81 -2.61
CA SER A 158 -17.13 62.48 -1.31
C SER A 158 -17.96 61.78 -0.21
N ALA A 159 -17.27 61.27 0.82
CA ALA A 159 -17.19 61.92 2.13
C ALA A 159 -16.43 61.02 3.11
N SER A 160 -15.39 61.59 3.69
CA SER A 160 -14.49 61.04 4.69
C SER A 160 -15.20 60.64 5.99
N VAL A 161 -15.12 59.36 6.33
CA VAL A 161 -15.41 58.83 7.68
C VAL A 161 -14.07 58.39 8.28
N PRO A 162 -13.75 58.70 9.56
CA PRO A 162 -12.47 58.34 10.14
C PRO A 162 -12.36 56.82 10.22
N VAL A 163 -11.32 56.27 9.59
CA VAL A 163 -10.96 54.86 9.68
C VAL A 163 -10.53 54.58 11.12
N PRO A 164 -11.18 53.68 11.88
CA PRO A 164 -10.59 53.18 13.10
C PRO A 164 -9.42 52.27 12.71
N VAL A 165 -8.21 52.73 12.97
CA VAL A 165 -7.00 51.90 12.95
C VAL A 165 -7.01 51.03 14.21
N CYS A 166 -7.42 49.78 14.05
CA CYS A 166 -7.17 48.58 14.88
C CYS A 166 -8.20 47.55 14.41
N SER A 167 -7.85 46.37 13.92
CA SER A 167 -6.98 45.39 14.55
C SER A 167 -6.29 44.54 13.48
N ALA A 168 -5.13 44.00 13.84
CA ALA A 168 -4.41 42.99 13.06
C ALA A 168 -5.38 41.98 12.42
N ASP A 169 -5.13 41.64 11.15
CA ASP A 169 -5.79 40.50 10.52
C ASP A 169 -5.71 39.32 11.49
N PRO A 170 -6.85 38.69 11.85
CA PRO A 170 -6.84 37.59 12.79
C PRO A 170 -5.93 36.48 12.25
N ASP A 171 -5.06 35.96 13.11
CA ASP A 171 -4.18 34.84 12.78
C ASP A 171 -5.06 33.68 12.25
N PRO A 172 -4.89 33.25 10.98
CA PRO A 172 -5.73 32.22 10.38
C PRO A 172 -5.58 30.86 11.06
N GLU A 173 -4.54 30.66 11.88
CA GLU A 173 -4.30 29.45 12.67
C GLU A 173 -4.79 29.58 14.12
N ALA A 174 -5.34 30.74 14.52
CA ALA A 174 -5.87 30.92 15.87
C ALA A 174 -7.08 29.99 16.12
N PRO A 175 -7.17 29.36 17.30
CA PRO A 175 -8.35 28.58 17.68
C PRO A 175 -9.64 29.39 17.58
N GLN A 176 -10.71 28.74 17.10
CA GLN A 176 -12.06 29.32 17.14
C GLN A 176 -12.50 29.55 18.59
N PRO A 177 -13.32 30.58 18.88
CA PRO A 177 -13.80 30.85 20.23
C PRO A 177 -14.57 29.67 20.85
N GLU A 178 -14.31 29.42 22.14
CA GLU A 178 -15.04 28.45 22.94
C GLU A 178 -16.28 29.10 23.54
N ASP A 179 -17.44 28.93 22.89
CA ASP A 179 -18.72 29.44 23.36
C ASP A 179 -19.85 28.42 23.11
N PRO A 180 -20.43 27.81 24.17
CA PRO A 180 -21.57 26.90 24.06
C PRO A 180 -22.81 27.52 23.39
N SER A 181 -22.96 28.85 23.40
CA SER A 181 -24.06 29.53 22.71
C SER A 181 -23.98 29.43 21.19
N LEU A 182 -22.81 29.06 20.65
CA LEU A 182 -22.62 28.81 19.23
C LEU A 182 -23.25 27.51 18.77
N ILE A 183 -23.64 26.59 19.66
CA ILE A 183 -24.25 25.32 19.25
C ILE A 183 -25.65 25.57 18.66
N ASP A 184 -25.86 25.14 17.41
CA ASP A 184 -27.16 25.22 16.75
C ASP A 184 -28.03 24.01 17.14
N HIS A 185 -28.69 24.13 18.30
CA HIS A 185 -29.64 23.13 18.79
C HIS A 185 -30.88 22.97 17.91
N VAL A 186 -31.19 23.97 17.07
CA VAL A 186 -32.35 23.92 16.17
C VAL A 186 -32.02 23.11 14.93
N ARG A 187 -30.79 23.24 14.38
CA ARG A 187 -30.29 22.58 13.16
C ARG A 187 -29.71 21.18 13.41
N THR A 188 -29.21 20.94 14.61
CA THR A 188 -28.61 19.63 14.97
C THR A 188 -29.52 18.45 14.64
N PRO A 189 -30.83 18.43 15.02
CA PRO A 189 -31.70 17.30 14.72
C PRO A 189 -31.87 17.02 13.22
N GLN A 190 -31.91 18.05 12.37
CA GLN A 190 -32.06 17.91 10.91
C GLN A 190 -30.78 17.39 10.28
N LEU A 191 -29.61 17.82 10.76
CA LEU A 191 -28.32 17.27 10.33
C LEU A 191 -28.22 15.79 10.67
N ILE A 192 -28.60 15.42 11.90
CA ILE A 192 -28.60 14.01 12.35
C ILE A 192 -29.61 13.17 11.56
N SER A 193 -30.81 13.69 11.29
CA SER A 193 -31.79 13.04 10.42
C SER A 193 -31.23 12.84 9.00
N SER A 194 -30.62 13.87 8.42
CA SER A 194 -30.04 13.82 7.08
C SER A 194 -28.89 12.81 6.99
N LEU A 195 -28.07 12.71 8.04
CA LEU A 195 -26.99 11.73 8.12
C LEU A 195 -27.53 10.31 8.29
N SER A 196 -28.58 10.13 9.09
CA SER A 196 -29.31 8.86 9.21
C SER A 196 -29.85 8.40 7.85
N ASP A 197 -30.52 9.29 7.10
CA ASP A 197 -31.06 8.98 5.78
C ASP A 197 -29.95 8.61 4.79
N LEU A 198 -28.85 9.39 4.76
CA LEU A 198 -27.69 9.09 3.92
C LEU A 198 -27.15 7.67 4.20
N ILE A 199 -27.00 7.31 5.47
CA ILE A 199 -26.51 6.00 5.89
C ILE A 199 -27.50 4.90 5.50
N ILE A 200 -28.78 5.02 5.90
CA ILE A 200 -29.80 3.98 5.71
C ILE A 200 -30.03 3.70 4.23
N THR A 201 -30.16 4.73 3.39
CA THR A 201 -30.43 4.57 1.95
C THR A 201 -29.26 3.92 1.20
N ASN A 202 -28.03 4.02 1.70
CA ASN A 202 -26.82 3.57 0.97
C ASN A 202 -26.14 2.32 1.55
N ARG A 203 -26.75 1.63 2.52
CA ARG A 203 -26.18 0.39 3.12
C ARG A 203 -25.89 -0.71 2.11
N ASN A 204 -26.64 -0.76 1.01
CA ASN A 204 -26.48 -1.74 -0.07
C ASN A 204 -25.70 -1.17 -1.27
N SER A 205 -25.04 -0.01 -1.11
CA SER A 205 -24.34 0.71 -2.20
C SER A 205 -22.88 1.00 -1.84
N GLY A 206 -22.26 0.11 -1.07
CA GLY A 206 -20.85 0.20 -0.69
C GLY A 206 -20.57 1.01 0.59
N LEU A 207 -21.59 1.57 1.27
CA LEU A 207 -21.41 2.19 2.59
C LEU A 207 -21.35 1.12 3.68
N ILE A 208 -20.20 0.97 4.31
CA ILE A 208 -19.89 -0.13 5.23
C ILE A 208 -19.58 0.32 6.66
N ALA A 209 -19.32 1.62 6.87
CA ALA A 209 -18.97 2.16 8.18
C ALA A 209 -19.60 3.53 8.42
N PHE A 210 -19.89 3.82 9.68
CA PHE A 210 -20.21 5.17 10.13
C PHE A 210 -18.89 5.85 10.52
N GLY A 211 -18.51 6.87 9.77
CA GLY A 211 -17.24 7.57 9.89
C GLY A 211 -16.98 8.40 8.65
N GLU A 212 -16.06 9.34 8.64
CA GLU A 212 -15.14 9.66 9.71
C GLU A 212 -15.75 10.71 10.65
N PHE A 213 -15.73 10.44 11.95
CA PHE A 213 -16.14 11.41 12.97
C PHE A 213 -15.39 11.17 14.29
N GLY A 214 -15.31 12.20 15.13
CA GLY A 214 -14.50 12.15 16.34
C GLY A 214 -14.04 13.53 16.78
N LEU A 215 -12.80 13.65 17.29
CA LEU A 215 -12.23 14.88 17.85
C LEU A 215 -10.80 15.14 17.33
N ASP A 216 -10.52 16.36 16.89
CA ASP A 216 -9.18 16.82 16.48
C ASP A 216 -8.86 18.17 17.16
N TYR A 217 -8.09 18.11 18.25
CA TYR A 217 -7.69 19.31 19.01
C TYR A 217 -6.44 20.01 18.45
N ASP A 218 -5.81 19.47 17.41
CA ASP A 218 -4.77 20.16 16.65
C ASP A 218 -5.36 21.03 15.52
N ARG A 219 -6.70 21.06 15.40
CA ARG A 219 -7.44 21.74 14.32
C ARG A 219 -8.54 22.66 14.84
N LEU A 220 -8.33 23.24 16.01
CA LEU A 220 -9.29 24.16 16.64
C LEU A 220 -9.54 25.44 15.84
N HIS A 221 -8.67 25.81 14.90
CA HIS A 221 -8.92 26.90 13.95
C HIS A 221 -10.04 26.60 12.94
N TYR A 222 -10.34 25.33 12.65
CA TYR A 222 -11.47 24.94 11.80
C TYR A 222 -12.78 24.84 12.58
N CYS A 223 -12.74 24.29 13.80
CA CYS A 223 -13.92 24.06 14.61
C CYS A 223 -13.55 24.01 16.09
N SER A 224 -14.24 24.79 16.92
CA SER A 224 -13.98 24.85 18.36
C SER A 224 -14.22 23.50 19.05
N ARG A 225 -13.52 23.26 20.15
CA ARG A 225 -13.64 22.02 20.95
C ARG A 225 -15.09 21.81 21.38
N THR A 226 -15.77 22.88 21.78
CA THR A 226 -17.18 22.84 22.17
C THR A 226 -18.09 22.30 21.06
N VAL A 227 -17.94 22.78 19.82
CA VAL A 227 -18.76 22.32 18.69
C VAL A 227 -18.36 20.90 18.26
N GLN A 228 -17.06 20.57 18.25
CA GLN A 228 -16.60 19.20 17.98
C GLN A 228 -17.19 18.19 18.97
N LEU A 229 -17.18 18.49 20.28
CA LEU A 229 -17.77 17.62 21.30
C LEU A 229 -19.27 17.40 21.12
N HIS A 230 -20.01 18.47 20.78
CA HIS A 230 -21.44 18.38 20.50
C HIS A 230 -21.73 17.52 19.26
N SER A 231 -20.99 17.76 18.17
CA SER A 231 -21.09 16.97 16.94
C SER A 231 -20.75 15.50 17.18
N PHE A 232 -19.67 15.21 17.91
CA PHE A 232 -19.25 13.85 18.22
C PHE A 232 -20.32 13.10 19.03
N ARG A 233 -20.82 13.70 20.13
CA ARG A 233 -21.88 13.09 20.95
C ARG A 233 -23.16 12.85 20.15
N SER A 234 -23.54 13.80 19.29
CA SER A 234 -24.74 13.67 18.45
C SER A 234 -24.62 12.51 17.45
N GLN A 235 -23.45 12.35 16.82
CA GLN A 235 -23.18 11.24 15.90
C GLN A 235 -23.07 9.88 16.62
N LEU A 236 -22.46 9.83 17.81
CA LEU A 236 -22.45 8.63 18.65
C LEU A 236 -23.86 8.21 19.08
N SER A 237 -24.72 9.17 19.42
CA SER A 237 -26.12 8.89 19.73
C SER A 237 -26.86 8.31 18.52
N LEU A 238 -26.62 8.83 17.31
CA LEU A 238 -27.15 8.25 16.09
C LEU A 238 -26.64 6.83 15.90
N ALA A 239 -25.32 6.61 16.01
CA ALA A 239 -24.70 5.30 15.84
C ALA A 239 -25.29 4.24 16.78
N ALA A 240 -25.50 4.59 18.05
CA ALA A 240 -26.14 3.73 19.04
C ALA A 240 -27.62 3.42 18.74
N SER A 241 -28.30 4.28 17.98
CA SER A 241 -29.71 4.09 17.62
C SER A 241 -29.92 3.29 16.33
N LEU A 242 -28.90 3.13 15.49
CA LEU A 242 -29.00 2.42 14.22
C LEU A 242 -29.15 0.91 14.42
N SER A 243 -30.05 0.29 13.65
CA SER A 243 -30.25 -1.17 13.64
C SER A 243 -30.30 -1.72 12.20
N PRO A 244 -29.39 -2.64 11.82
CA PRO A 244 -28.20 -3.03 12.58
C PRO A 244 -27.22 -1.86 12.73
N GLN A 245 -26.39 -1.86 13.78
CA GLN A 245 -25.29 -0.90 13.88
C GLN A 245 -24.31 -1.08 12.71
N LEU A 246 -23.64 0.00 12.32
CA LEU A 246 -22.45 -0.05 11.48
C LEU A 246 -21.19 0.00 12.36
N PRO A 247 -20.08 -0.63 11.95
CA PRO A 247 -18.80 -0.40 12.60
C PRO A 247 -18.42 1.09 12.52
N LEU A 248 -17.72 1.57 13.54
CA LEU A 248 -17.30 2.98 13.60
C LEU A 248 -15.91 3.16 13.00
N PHE A 249 -15.75 4.22 12.20
CA PHE A 249 -14.47 4.69 11.71
C PHE A 249 -14.18 6.06 12.37
N LEU A 250 -13.35 6.03 13.41
CA LEU A 250 -13.26 7.08 14.42
C LEU A 250 -11.96 7.88 14.31
N HIS A 251 -12.05 9.20 14.43
CA HIS A 251 -10.91 10.10 14.46
C HIS A 251 -10.58 10.54 15.89
N SER A 252 -9.31 10.48 16.29
CA SER A 252 -8.85 11.06 17.56
C SER A 252 -7.45 11.66 17.40
N ARG A 253 -7.33 12.96 17.68
CA ARG A 253 -6.05 13.67 17.72
C ARG A 253 -6.01 14.66 18.87
N ALA A 254 -4.99 14.53 19.73
CA ALA A 254 -4.79 15.35 20.93
C ALA A 254 -6.03 15.46 21.85
N ALA A 255 -6.95 14.49 21.78
CA ALA A 255 -8.29 14.57 22.38
C ALA A 255 -8.71 13.31 23.15
N HIS A 256 -7.78 12.39 23.43
CA HIS A 256 -8.07 11.03 23.92
C HIS A 256 -9.01 10.96 25.12
N ARG A 257 -8.78 11.77 26.16
CA ARG A 257 -9.59 11.73 27.38
C ARG A 257 -11.07 12.01 27.10
N ASP A 258 -11.35 13.07 26.36
CA ASP A 258 -12.72 13.45 26.05
C ASP A 258 -13.32 12.49 25.01
N PHE A 259 -12.50 11.99 24.08
CA PHE A 259 -12.89 10.98 23.10
C PHE A 259 -13.40 9.70 23.76
N VAL A 260 -12.62 9.12 24.68
CA VAL A 260 -13.00 7.92 25.43
C VAL A 260 -14.20 8.17 26.33
N THR A 261 -14.29 9.35 26.96
CA THR A 261 -15.43 9.72 27.79
C THR A 261 -16.74 9.67 26.98
N CYS A 262 -16.77 10.31 25.80
CA CYS A 262 -17.93 10.30 24.91
C CYS A 262 -18.30 8.88 24.46
N LEU A 263 -17.31 8.03 24.12
CA LEU A 263 -17.57 6.64 23.74
C LEU A 263 -18.20 5.84 24.90
N LYS A 264 -17.67 5.97 26.12
CA LYS A 264 -18.19 5.29 27.31
C LYS A 264 -19.61 5.76 27.65
N GLU A 265 -19.90 7.07 27.51
CA GLU A 265 -21.25 7.62 27.65
C GLU A 265 -22.23 6.97 26.64
N ALA A 266 -21.81 6.84 25.38
CA ALA A 266 -22.63 6.32 24.30
C ALA A 266 -22.83 4.81 24.35
N PHE A 267 -21.80 4.03 24.70
CA PHE A 267 -21.81 2.56 24.53
C PHE A 267 -21.62 1.75 25.81
N GLY A 268 -21.46 2.41 26.96
CA GLY A 268 -21.17 1.75 28.23
C GLY A 268 -19.67 1.72 28.54
N HIS A 269 -19.32 1.41 29.79
CA HIS A 269 -17.94 1.59 30.28
C HIS A 269 -16.91 0.74 29.51
N ASN A 270 -17.32 -0.42 29.01
CA ASN A 270 -16.49 -1.33 28.21
C ASN A 270 -16.95 -1.39 26.75
N LEU A 271 -17.68 -0.36 26.30
CA LEU A 271 -18.32 -0.29 24.99
C LEU A 271 -19.22 -1.50 24.68
N GLU A 272 -19.83 -2.11 25.69
CA GLU A 272 -20.61 -3.34 25.56
C GLU A 272 -21.85 -3.22 24.65
N ARG A 273 -22.32 -2.00 24.39
CA ARG A 273 -23.41 -1.72 23.43
C ARG A 273 -22.93 -1.45 22.00
N LEU A 274 -21.62 -1.44 21.74
CA LEU A 274 -21.05 -1.27 20.40
C LEU A 274 -20.89 -2.63 19.70
N GLU A 275 -21.94 -3.07 19.01
CA GLU A 275 -22.05 -4.46 18.53
C GLU A 275 -21.06 -4.81 17.41
N LYS A 276 -20.76 -3.85 16.53
CA LYS A 276 -19.87 -4.05 15.37
C LYS A 276 -18.42 -3.65 15.63
N GLY A 277 -18.13 -3.10 16.81
CA GLY A 277 -16.83 -2.53 17.12
C GLY A 277 -16.53 -1.26 16.30
N GLY A 278 -15.25 -0.88 16.29
CA GLY A 278 -14.77 0.24 15.52
C GLY A 278 -13.25 0.30 15.48
N VAL A 279 -12.73 1.15 14.61
CA VAL A 279 -11.31 1.43 14.48
C VAL A 279 -11.06 2.90 14.82
N VAL A 280 -10.00 3.17 15.58
CA VAL A 280 -9.42 4.50 15.68
C VAL A 280 -8.38 4.59 14.58
N HIS A 281 -8.71 5.35 13.53
CA HIS A 281 -7.88 5.46 12.33
C HIS A 281 -6.72 6.43 12.56
N SER A 282 -5.69 6.32 11.72
CA SER A 282 -4.51 7.17 11.65
C SER A 282 -3.88 7.41 13.02
N PHE A 283 -3.70 6.33 13.80
CA PHE A 283 -3.32 6.43 15.19
C PHE A 283 -1.88 6.97 15.32
N THR A 284 -1.75 8.06 16.08
CA THR A 284 -0.49 8.76 16.35
C THR A 284 -0.34 9.16 17.82
N GLY A 285 -1.22 8.63 18.69
CA GLY A 285 -1.21 8.89 20.12
C GLY A 285 -0.12 8.14 20.89
N THR A 286 -0.20 8.23 22.21
CA THR A 286 0.76 7.63 23.13
C THR A 286 0.52 6.13 23.35
N LEU A 287 1.48 5.47 23.99
CA LEU A 287 1.40 4.04 24.35
C LEU A 287 0.23 3.76 25.29
N GLU A 288 0.00 4.64 26.26
CA GLU A 288 -1.08 4.54 27.24
C GLU A 288 -2.45 4.67 26.59
N GLU A 289 -2.60 5.65 25.69
CA GLU A 289 -3.84 5.86 24.93
C GLU A 289 -4.16 4.65 24.05
N MET A 290 -3.16 4.13 23.34
CA MET A 290 -3.29 2.95 22.49
C MET A 290 -3.73 1.71 23.29
N LYS A 291 -3.13 1.48 24.46
CA LYS A 291 -3.49 0.38 25.36
C LYS A 291 -4.94 0.49 25.84
N GLU A 292 -5.36 1.68 26.28
CA GLU A 292 -6.75 1.89 26.71
C GLU A 292 -7.74 1.62 25.56
N LEU A 293 -7.46 2.08 24.34
CA LEU A 293 -8.32 1.84 23.18
C LEU A 293 -8.45 0.34 22.86
N MET A 294 -7.33 -0.41 22.90
CA MET A 294 -7.35 -1.86 22.69
C MET A 294 -8.08 -2.62 23.80
N ASP A 295 -7.98 -2.16 25.05
CA ASP A 295 -8.67 -2.75 26.21
C ASP A 295 -10.18 -2.51 26.15
N LEU A 296 -10.61 -1.37 25.58
CA LEU A 296 -12.00 -1.10 25.22
C LEU A 296 -12.50 -1.92 24.01
N GLY A 297 -11.61 -2.70 23.37
CA GLY A 297 -11.95 -3.57 22.25
C GLY A 297 -11.89 -2.91 20.88
N LEU A 298 -11.39 -1.67 20.78
CA LEU A 298 -11.23 -0.98 19.50
C LEU A 298 -9.98 -1.47 18.74
N TYR A 299 -10.04 -1.38 17.42
CA TYR A 299 -8.91 -1.64 16.53
C TYR A 299 -8.11 -0.34 16.32
N ILE A 300 -6.84 -0.50 15.97
CA ILE A 300 -5.89 0.61 15.74
C ILE A 300 -5.47 0.61 14.28
N GLY A 301 -5.78 1.70 13.57
CA GLY A 301 -5.35 1.96 12.20
C GLY A 301 -3.93 2.54 12.17
N VAL A 302 -3.09 1.98 11.30
CA VAL A 302 -1.67 2.32 11.16
C VAL A 302 -1.38 2.73 9.73
N ASN A 303 -0.78 3.91 9.54
CA ASN A 303 -0.32 4.43 8.26
C ASN A 303 1.07 5.08 8.40
N GLY A 304 1.54 5.79 7.36
CA GLY A 304 2.87 6.40 7.39
C GLY A 304 3.03 7.57 8.37
N CYS A 305 1.95 8.17 8.86
CA CYS A 305 2.01 9.13 9.97
C CYS A 305 2.31 8.44 11.31
N SER A 306 1.95 7.16 11.47
CA SER A 306 2.26 6.31 12.64
C SER A 306 3.74 5.88 12.72
N PHE A 307 4.60 6.32 11.80
CA PHE A 307 6.03 5.99 11.80
C PHE A 307 6.95 7.22 11.73
N LYS A 308 6.42 8.41 12.04
CA LYS A 308 7.21 9.65 11.93
C LYS A 308 8.36 9.72 12.93
N THR A 309 8.11 9.30 14.16
CA THR A 309 9.05 9.42 15.29
C THR A 309 9.40 8.06 15.87
N VAL A 310 10.45 8.02 16.70
CA VAL A 310 10.82 6.82 17.48
C VAL A 310 9.67 6.37 18.35
N GLU A 311 9.04 7.31 19.05
CA GLU A 311 7.92 7.07 19.95
C GLU A 311 6.72 6.49 19.18
N ASN A 312 6.44 6.96 17.96
CA ASN A 312 5.37 6.36 17.15
C ASN A 312 5.69 4.91 16.76
N CYS A 313 6.93 4.61 16.39
CA CYS A 313 7.35 3.24 16.08
C CYS A 313 7.31 2.32 17.31
N GLU A 314 7.66 2.81 18.50
CA GLU A 314 7.54 2.08 19.77
C GLU A 314 6.09 1.71 20.07
N VAL A 315 5.16 2.66 19.88
CA VAL A 315 3.71 2.42 20.01
C VAL A 315 3.25 1.33 19.03
N VAL A 316 3.65 1.38 17.76
CA VAL A 316 3.32 0.36 16.77
C VAL A 316 3.85 -1.02 17.19
N GLY A 317 5.05 -1.07 17.78
CA GLY A 317 5.64 -2.29 18.33
C GLY A 317 4.74 -2.99 19.35
N GLU A 318 3.94 -2.23 20.09
CA GLU A 318 3.07 -2.72 21.16
C GLU A 318 1.63 -3.02 20.70
N ILE A 319 1.21 -2.61 19.50
CA ILE A 319 -0.12 -2.94 18.97
C ILE A 319 -0.23 -4.45 18.75
N ARG A 320 -1.24 -5.09 19.35
CA ARG A 320 -1.47 -6.54 19.15
C ARG A 320 -1.92 -6.83 17.71
N LEU A 321 -1.40 -7.91 17.11
CA LEU A 321 -1.77 -8.29 15.74
C LEU A 321 -3.27 -8.58 15.58
N ASP A 322 -3.98 -9.01 16.62
CA ASP A 322 -5.43 -9.20 16.58
C ASP A 322 -6.24 -7.88 16.75
N ARG A 323 -5.56 -6.73 16.77
CA ARG A 323 -6.15 -5.38 16.84
C ARG A 323 -5.61 -4.39 15.81
N ILE A 324 -4.64 -4.77 14.98
CA ILE A 324 -4.06 -3.89 13.96
C ILE A 324 -4.89 -3.88 12.67
N MET A 325 -4.98 -2.71 12.04
CA MET A 325 -5.45 -2.53 10.67
C MET A 325 -4.46 -1.63 9.91
N LEU A 326 -4.37 -1.79 8.60
CA LEU A 326 -3.45 -1.04 7.75
C LEU A 326 -4.20 -0.05 6.86
N GLU A 327 -3.58 1.10 6.64
CA GLU A 327 -4.11 2.16 5.79
C GLU A 327 -2.99 3.03 5.23
N THR A 328 -3.29 3.80 4.19
CA THR A 328 -2.34 4.77 3.64
C THR A 328 -2.64 6.22 4.03
N ASP A 329 -3.91 6.54 4.28
CA ASP A 329 -4.43 7.90 4.42
C ASP A 329 -4.04 8.80 3.23
N GLY A 330 -3.89 8.19 2.05
CA GLY A 330 -3.56 8.90 0.81
C GLY A 330 -4.61 9.98 0.52
N PRO A 331 -4.21 11.17 0.06
CA PRO A 331 -2.90 11.50 -0.48
C PRO A 331 -1.83 11.91 0.54
N TRP A 332 -2.16 11.82 1.83
CA TRP A 332 -1.31 12.20 2.94
C TRP A 332 -0.43 11.03 3.40
N CYS A 333 0.30 11.26 4.49
CA CYS A 333 1.02 10.21 5.24
C CYS A 333 2.00 9.32 4.42
N GLU A 334 2.56 9.84 3.33
CA GLU A 334 3.69 9.19 2.65
C GLU A 334 4.85 8.94 3.64
N VAL A 335 5.39 7.72 3.67
CA VAL A 335 6.61 7.43 4.43
C VAL A 335 7.81 8.01 3.69
N ARG A 336 8.56 8.90 4.35
CA ARG A 336 9.67 9.66 3.76
C ARG A 336 10.99 9.34 4.43
N GLY A 337 12.10 9.63 3.74
CA GLY A 337 13.46 9.39 4.22
C GLY A 337 13.83 9.97 5.60
N GLY A 338 13.12 11.01 6.05
CA GLY A 338 13.32 11.60 7.38
C GLY A 338 12.42 11.04 8.48
N HIS A 339 11.53 10.11 8.17
CA HIS A 339 10.68 9.45 9.17
C HIS A 339 11.43 8.26 9.77
N GLU A 340 11.16 7.96 11.04
CA GLU A 340 11.77 6.82 11.72
C GLU A 340 11.46 5.48 11.02
N GLY A 341 10.23 5.33 10.51
CA GLY A 341 9.79 4.18 9.73
C GLY A 341 10.67 3.85 8.52
N TRP A 342 11.35 4.85 7.95
CA TRP A 342 12.14 4.67 6.73
C TRP A 342 13.31 3.71 6.91
N ARG A 343 13.95 3.67 8.09
CA ARG A 343 15.10 2.78 8.30
C ARG A 343 14.72 1.31 8.22
N TYR A 344 13.49 0.96 8.60
CA TYR A 344 12.97 -0.41 8.50
C TYR A 344 12.80 -0.83 7.04
N LEU A 345 12.37 0.07 6.16
CA LEU A 345 12.34 -0.20 4.72
C LEU A 345 13.76 -0.44 4.17
N VAL A 346 14.72 0.41 4.55
CA VAL A 346 16.13 0.25 4.13
C VAL A 346 16.68 -1.10 4.59
N GLN A 347 16.45 -1.47 5.85
CA GLN A 347 16.88 -2.77 6.41
C GLN A 347 16.26 -3.95 5.67
N TYR A 348 14.96 -3.90 5.42
CA TYR A 348 14.23 -4.94 4.69
C TYR A 348 14.78 -5.13 3.27
N TYR A 349 14.85 -4.05 2.48
CA TYR A 349 15.27 -4.17 1.08
C TYR A 349 16.76 -4.49 0.93
N GLN A 350 17.61 -4.09 1.88
CA GLN A 350 19.00 -4.52 1.92
C GLN A 350 19.10 -6.04 2.13
N ARG A 351 18.30 -6.59 3.06
CA ARG A 351 18.24 -8.04 3.31
C ARG A 351 17.72 -8.81 2.10
N GLU A 352 16.65 -8.33 1.46
CA GLU A 352 16.10 -8.95 0.25
C GLU A 352 17.09 -8.95 -0.90
N LYS A 353 17.85 -7.87 -1.06
CA LYS A 353 18.91 -7.78 -2.07
C LYS A 353 20.01 -8.81 -1.82
N GLU A 354 20.47 -8.96 -0.58
CA GLU A 354 21.49 -9.94 -0.21
C GLU A 354 21.01 -11.38 -0.45
N VAL A 355 19.75 -11.69 -0.11
CA VAL A 355 19.14 -13.00 -0.40
C VAL A 355 19.11 -13.27 -1.90
N LYS A 356 18.69 -12.29 -2.70
CA LYS A 356 18.61 -12.41 -4.15
C LYS A 356 19.99 -12.60 -4.79
N GLU A 357 20.97 -11.79 -4.41
CA GLU A 357 22.35 -11.91 -4.91
C GLU A 357 22.97 -13.26 -4.57
N LYS A 358 22.67 -13.79 -3.37
CA LYS A 358 23.11 -15.13 -2.97
C LYS A 358 22.44 -16.22 -3.80
N ALA A 359 21.13 -16.15 -4.03
CA ALA A 359 20.41 -17.10 -4.86
C ALA A 359 20.89 -17.10 -6.32
N GLU A 360 21.12 -15.90 -6.90
CA GLU A 360 21.69 -15.75 -8.25
C GLU A 360 23.11 -16.32 -8.34
N ALA A 361 23.93 -16.14 -7.30
CA ALA A 361 25.28 -16.72 -7.24
C ALA A 361 25.25 -18.25 -7.15
N GLU A 362 24.36 -18.83 -6.34
CA GLU A 362 24.15 -20.27 -6.23
C GLU A 362 23.68 -20.87 -7.56
N GLU A 363 22.70 -20.24 -8.24
CA GLU A 363 22.22 -20.68 -9.55
C GLU A 363 23.32 -20.59 -10.63
N ALA A 364 24.12 -19.52 -10.59
CA ALA A 364 25.26 -19.37 -11.51
C ALA A 364 26.35 -20.43 -11.28
N GLU A 365 26.59 -20.84 -10.03
CA GLU A 365 27.51 -21.93 -9.71
C GLU A 365 26.98 -23.28 -10.20
N GLU A 366 25.70 -23.58 -9.99
CA GLU A 366 25.06 -24.78 -10.51
C GLU A 366 25.06 -24.82 -12.05
N ARG A 367 24.86 -23.68 -12.71
CA ARG A 367 24.93 -23.57 -14.17
C ARG A 367 26.32 -23.90 -14.69
N LYS A 368 27.37 -23.38 -14.05
CA LYS A 368 28.76 -23.71 -14.40
C LYS A 368 29.07 -25.19 -14.20
N LYS A 369 28.56 -25.81 -13.13
CA LYS A 369 28.71 -27.27 -12.91
C LYS A 369 28.04 -28.08 -14.02
N ARG A 370 26.82 -27.72 -14.41
CA ARG A 370 26.09 -28.36 -15.53
C ARG A 370 26.82 -28.20 -16.87
N GLU A 371 27.33 -27.01 -17.17
CA GLU A 371 28.09 -26.74 -18.40
C GLU A 371 29.40 -27.55 -18.46
N GLU A 372 30.11 -27.69 -17.33
CA GLU A 372 31.32 -28.50 -17.23
C GLU A 372 31.03 -30.00 -17.37
N GLU A 373 29.97 -30.51 -16.74
CA GLU A 373 29.53 -31.91 -16.89
C GLU A 373 29.17 -32.22 -18.35
N GLU A 374 28.45 -31.33 -19.04
CA GLU A 374 28.17 -31.47 -20.47
C GLU A 374 29.44 -31.44 -21.33
N ARG A 375 30.41 -30.58 -21.00
CA ARG A 375 31.70 -30.52 -21.70
C ARG A 375 32.47 -31.82 -21.58
N VAL A 376 32.60 -32.34 -20.35
CA VAL A 376 33.27 -33.62 -20.07
C VAL A 376 32.58 -34.77 -20.82
N LYS A 377 31.24 -34.78 -20.85
CA LYS A 377 30.48 -35.78 -21.60
C LYS A 377 30.74 -35.70 -23.12
N ARG A 378 30.76 -34.50 -23.71
CA ARG A 378 31.06 -34.30 -25.13
C ARG A 378 32.49 -34.71 -25.49
N GLU A 379 33.46 -34.41 -24.63
CA GLU A 379 34.85 -34.85 -24.80
C GLU A 379 34.98 -36.37 -24.77
N ALA A 380 34.28 -37.05 -23.84
CA ALA A 380 34.25 -38.51 -23.76
C ALA A 380 33.59 -39.15 -25.00
N GLU A 381 32.47 -38.63 -25.47
CA GLU A 381 31.79 -39.09 -26.69
C GLU A 381 32.65 -38.88 -27.95
N ALA A 382 33.35 -37.74 -28.05
CA ALA A 382 34.27 -37.46 -29.15
C ALA A 382 35.46 -38.43 -29.16
N LYS A 383 36.03 -38.72 -27.98
CA LYS A 383 37.13 -39.68 -27.83
C LYS A 383 36.70 -41.09 -28.24
N ALA A 384 35.53 -41.54 -27.78
CA ALA A 384 34.98 -42.85 -28.16
C ALA A 384 34.76 -42.97 -29.67
N LYS A 385 34.23 -41.93 -30.33
CA LYS A 385 34.07 -41.90 -31.79
C LYS A 385 35.40 -41.93 -32.53
N ALA A 386 36.42 -41.21 -32.04
CA ALA A 386 37.76 -41.23 -32.63
C ALA A 386 38.42 -42.60 -32.53
N GLU A 387 38.32 -43.26 -31.37
CA GLU A 387 38.81 -44.63 -31.16
C GLU A 387 38.09 -45.64 -32.08
N GLU A 388 36.77 -45.50 -32.26
CA GLU A 388 35.98 -46.33 -33.18
C GLU A 388 36.39 -46.10 -34.65
N GLU A 389 36.62 -44.85 -35.05
CA GLU A 389 37.09 -44.52 -36.40
C GLU A 389 38.50 -45.02 -36.67
N GLU A 390 39.42 -44.91 -35.70
CA GLU A 390 40.77 -45.45 -35.79
C GLU A 390 40.75 -46.98 -35.95
N LYS A 391 39.93 -47.67 -35.15
CA LYS A 391 39.72 -49.11 -35.27
C LYS A 391 39.18 -49.50 -36.64
N ARG A 392 38.21 -48.75 -37.18
CA ARG A 392 37.66 -48.96 -38.53
C ARG A 392 38.73 -48.78 -39.62
N LYS A 393 39.57 -47.74 -39.52
CA LYS A 393 40.69 -47.52 -40.45
C LYS A 393 41.74 -48.63 -40.37
N ALA A 394 42.05 -49.11 -39.17
CA ALA A 394 42.98 -50.23 -38.97
C ALA A 394 42.44 -51.53 -39.58
N GLU A 395 41.14 -51.82 -39.42
CA GLU A 395 40.47 -52.95 -40.08
C GLU A 395 40.48 -52.82 -41.60
N GLU A 396 40.16 -51.64 -42.16
CA GLU A 396 40.24 -51.38 -43.61
C GLU A 396 41.67 -51.56 -44.15
N ALA A 397 42.69 -51.03 -43.46
CA ALA A 397 44.09 -51.15 -43.85
C ALA A 397 44.60 -52.61 -43.78
N ALA A 398 44.22 -53.37 -42.75
CA ALA A 398 44.53 -54.79 -42.65
C ALA A 398 43.92 -55.59 -43.80
N LYS A 399 42.69 -55.24 -44.20
CA LYS A 399 42.01 -55.82 -45.37
C LYS A 399 42.76 -55.52 -46.67
N ALA A 400 43.20 -54.27 -46.86
CA ALA A 400 43.96 -53.86 -48.04
C ALA A 400 45.34 -54.54 -48.14
N LEU A 401 46.02 -54.76 -47.01
CA LEU A 401 47.29 -55.50 -46.95
C LEU A 401 47.12 -56.99 -47.25
N ALA A 402 46.02 -57.60 -46.83
CA ALA A 402 45.68 -58.98 -47.18
C ALA A 402 45.45 -59.16 -48.68
N ASP A 403 44.89 -58.16 -49.36
CA ASP A 403 44.70 -58.17 -50.83
C ASP A 403 46.01 -57.97 -51.62
N VAL A 404 47.02 -57.29 -51.05
CA VAL A 404 48.33 -57.07 -51.70
C VAL A 404 49.26 -58.29 -51.60
N SER A 405 49.05 -59.21 -50.65
CA SER A 405 49.88 -60.41 -50.47
C SER A 405 49.52 -61.59 -51.39
N LEU A 406 48.64 -61.40 -52.37
CA LEU A 406 48.18 -62.43 -53.31
C LEU A 406 48.68 -62.30 -54.75
N ASN A 407 49.77 -61.56 -55.03
CA ASN A 407 50.34 -61.58 -56.39
C ASN A 407 51.86 -61.32 -56.49
N PRO A 408 52.67 -62.31 -56.91
CA PRO A 408 54.04 -62.10 -57.34
C PRO A 408 54.17 -61.98 -58.88
N ASN A 409 54.89 -60.94 -59.33
CA ASN A 409 55.66 -60.79 -60.57
C ASN A 409 55.00 -60.74 -61.99
N ASN A 410 55.13 -59.57 -62.62
CA ASN A 410 55.78 -59.26 -63.92
C ASN A 410 55.40 -57.78 -64.29
N GLY A 411 56.18 -56.89 -64.89
CA GLY A 411 57.39 -56.98 -65.71
C GLY A 411 57.20 -56.08 -66.97
N SER A 412 57.97 -54.98 -67.05
CA SER A 412 58.42 -54.18 -68.22
C SER A 412 57.49 -53.28 -69.10
N GLU A 413 57.90 -51.98 -69.13
CA GLU A 413 58.21 -51.06 -70.27
C GLU A 413 57.18 -50.24 -71.11
N SER A 414 57.33 -48.90 -70.93
CA SER A 414 57.36 -47.76 -71.89
C SER A 414 56.10 -47.23 -72.62
N GLN A 415 55.77 -45.93 -72.43
CA GLN A 415 56.10 -44.82 -73.35
C GLN A 415 55.58 -43.46 -72.83
N ALA A 416 56.22 -42.39 -73.33
CA ALA A 416 56.18 -41.00 -72.87
C ALA A 416 55.00 -40.16 -73.39
N GLN A 417 54.62 -39.08 -72.68
CA GLN A 417 54.69 -37.67 -73.15
C GLN A 417 54.02 -36.67 -72.17
N SER A 418 54.81 -35.65 -71.77
CA SER A 418 54.52 -34.21 -71.67
C SER A 418 53.21 -33.67 -71.04
N ALA A 419 53.32 -32.97 -69.89
CA ALA A 419 53.11 -31.51 -69.78
C ALA A 419 53.44 -30.99 -68.35
N ASN A 420 54.02 -29.78 -68.29
CA ASN A 420 54.51 -29.00 -67.12
C ASN A 420 53.69 -27.67 -67.06
N PRO A 421 53.93 -26.68 -66.15
CA PRO A 421 54.58 -26.68 -64.83
C PRO A 421 53.90 -25.77 -63.76
N SER A 422 54.54 -25.65 -62.60
CA SER A 422 54.74 -24.46 -61.73
C SER A 422 54.37 -24.73 -60.25
N GLY A 423 55.14 -24.35 -59.23
CA GLY A 423 56.44 -23.67 -59.14
C GLY A 423 56.66 -23.37 -57.66
N THR A 424 57.69 -23.98 -57.06
CA THR A 424 58.12 -23.80 -55.67
C THR A 424 58.96 -22.53 -55.50
N SER A 425 58.97 -21.94 -54.30
CA SER A 425 60.24 -21.62 -53.62
C SER A 425 60.05 -21.12 -52.19
N THR A 426 60.90 -21.64 -51.32
CA THR A 426 61.27 -21.14 -50.00
C THR A 426 62.55 -20.30 -50.11
N SER A 427 62.71 -19.23 -49.31
CA SER A 427 64.01 -18.84 -48.75
C SER A 427 63.93 -17.73 -47.67
N THR A 428 64.98 -17.73 -46.86
CA THR A 428 65.28 -17.14 -45.54
C THR A 428 65.87 -15.70 -45.58
N PRO A 429 66.25 -15.05 -44.43
CA PRO A 429 66.01 -13.62 -44.16
C PRO A 429 67.26 -12.68 -44.14
N ASN A 430 67.00 -11.43 -43.66
CA ASN A 430 67.85 -10.43 -42.94
C ASN A 430 68.29 -9.15 -43.75
N PRO A 431 68.84 -8.07 -43.14
CA PRO A 431 68.30 -7.04 -42.21
C PRO A 431 68.48 -5.56 -42.71
N GLY A 432 67.99 -4.56 -41.95
CA GLY A 432 68.64 -3.22 -41.83
C GLY A 432 67.86 -1.92 -42.22
N GLN A 433 67.64 -1.04 -41.22
CA GLN A 433 67.71 0.47 -41.14
C GLN A 433 67.46 1.36 -42.38
N GLN A 434 66.90 2.59 -42.41
CA GLN A 434 66.39 3.69 -41.53
C GLN A 434 65.81 4.80 -42.51
N PRO A 435 65.43 6.06 -42.15
CA PRO A 435 64.40 6.57 -41.21
C PRO A 435 63.51 7.76 -41.74
N LYS A 436 62.57 8.26 -40.90
CA LYS A 436 61.88 9.60 -40.84
C LYS A 436 60.81 9.94 -41.91
N ARG A 437 59.63 10.50 -41.57
CA ARG A 437 59.38 11.80 -40.90
C ARG A 437 57.98 11.91 -40.24
N GLU A 438 57.87 12.84 -39.30
CA GLU A 438 56.84 13.08 -38.29
C GLU A 438 55.46 13.59 -38.77
N ARG A 439 54.41 13.26 -37.99
CA ARG A 439 53.31 14.20 -37.67
C ARG A 439 52.92 14.09 -36.19
N ARG A 440 52.69 15.27 -35.59
CA ARG A 440 52.65 15.57 -34.15
C ARG A 440 51.41 15.03 -33.40
N LYS A 441 51.68 14.76 -32.12
CA LYS A 441 50.84 14.35 -30.97
C LYS A 441 49.52 15.13 -30.81
N LYS A 442 48.44 14.42 -30.47
CA LYS A 442 47.41 14.86 -29.51
C LYS A 442 47.46 13.91 -28.30
N GLN A 443 47.72 14.46 -27.12
CA GLN A 443 47.70 13.71 -25.86
C GLN A 443 46.25 13.28 -25.52
N PRO A 444 46.01 12.05 -25.05
CA PRO A 444 44.77 11.71 -24.39
C PRO A 444 44.76 12.36 -23.00
N GLN A 445 43.73 13.15 -22.74
CA GLN A 445 43.45 13.66 -21.39
C GLN A 445 43.19 12.47 -20.44
N PRO A 446 43.55 12.57 -19.15
CA PRO A 446 43.20 11.56 -18.17
C PRO A 446 41.68 11.41 -18.11
N PRO A 447 41.15 10.19 -17.88
CA PRO A 447 39.72 9.97 -17.85
C PRO A 447 39.11 10.87 -16.77
N GLN A 448 38.32 11.85 -17.20
CA GLN A 448 37.39 12.54 -16.32
C GLN A 448 36.56 11.45 -15.64
N GLN A 449 36.64 11.42 -14.31
CA GLN A 449 35.73 10.63 -13.49
C GLN A 449 34.32 10.84 -14.02
N LYS A 450 33.67 9.76 -14.46
CA LYS A 450 32.24 9.73 -14.74
C LYS A 450 31.51 10.07 -13.42
N LYS A 451 31.37 11.36 -13.12
CA LYS A 451 30.41 11.85 -12.14
C LYS A 451 29.04 11.73 -12.77
N ASN A 452 28.30 10.76 -12.24
CA ASN A 452 26.86 10.52 -12.30
C ASN A 452 26.53 9.09 -12.70
N ALA A 453 27.13 8.11 -12.01
CA ALA A 453 26.36 6.92 -11.68
C ALA A 453 25.28 7.39 -10.69
N LYS A 454 24.03 7.48 -11.14
CA LYS A 454 22.89 7.81 -10.30
C LYS A 454 22.87 6.74 -9.20
N LYS A 455 23.22 7.12 -7.95
CA LYS A 455 23.21 6.19 -6.81
C LYS A 455 21.81 5.58 -6.77
N GLU A 456 21.73 4.27 -6.90
CA GLU A 456 20.48 3.54 -6.84
C GLU A 456 19.81 3.80 -5.48
N SER A 457 18.49 3.98 -5.47
CA SER A 457 17.76 4.26 -4.23
C SER A 457 17.86 3.05 -3.30
N GLU A 458 18.13 3.29 -2.02
CA GLU A 458 18.20 2.24 -0.99
C GLU A 458 16.84 1.56 -0.76
N VAL A 459 15.76 2.28 -1.05
CA VAL A 459 14.39 1.74 -1.10
C VAL A 459 13.92 1.83 -2.56
N PRO A 460 13.61 0.70 -3.23
CA PRO A 460 13.18 0.71 -4.62
C PRO A 460 11.79 1.36 -4.78
N GLU A 461 11.58 2.01 -5.93
CA GLU A 461 10.26 2.47 -6.36
C GLU A 461 9.63 1.39 -7.24
N ARG A 462 8.44 0.91 -6.86
CA ARG A 462 7.70 -0.10 -7.63
C ARG A 462 7.11 0.48 -8.92
N PHE A 463 6.59 1.70 -8.84
CA PHE A 463 6.04 2.44 -9.98
C PHE A 463 6.89 3.66 -10.27
N LYS A 464 6.95 4.06 -11.54
CA LYS A 464 7.61 5.31 -11.95
C LYS A 464 6.90 6.49 -11.28
N THR A 465 7.65 7.34 -10.57
CA THR A 465 7.11 8.55 -9.94
C THR A 465 7.52 9.80 -10.72
N VAL A 466 6.56 10.65 -11.08
CA VAL A 466 6.79 11.90 -11.84
C VAL A 466 6.22 13.11 -11.11
N LYS A 467 6.62 14.32 -11.51
CA LYS A 467 5.93 15.54 -11.05
C LYS A 467 4.56 15.62 -11.72
N LYS A 468 3.57 16.22 -11.07
CA LYS A 468 2.21 16.40 -11.62
C LYS A 468 2.16 17.08 -12.98
N GLU A 469 3.09 18.00 -13.26
CA GLU A 469 3.19 18.70 -14.56
C GLU A 469 3.80 17.82 -15.67
N LYS A 470 4.35 16.66 -15.30
CA LYS A 470 4.96 15.67 -16.20
C LYS A 470 4.26 14.33 -16.05
N TRP A 471 2.96 14.36 -15.73
CA TRP A 471 2.17 13.14 -15.59
C TRP A 471 2.25 12.32 -16.88
N GLU A 472 2.35 11.01 -16.69
CA GLU A 472 2.36 10.01 -17.75
C GLU A 472 1.46 8.86 -17.28
N GLU A 473 0.75 8.23 -18.22
CA GLU A 473 -0.14 7.11 -17.90
C GLU A 473 0.61 5.99 -17.17
N GLY A 474 0.02 5.48 -16.10
CA GLY A 474 0.61 4.44 -15.24
C GLY A 474 1.65 4.94 -14.23
N ALA A 475 2.07 6.21 -14.28
CA ALA A 475 3.01 6.78 -13.31
C ALA A 475 2.31 7.32 -12.06
N MET A 476 2.98 7.22 -10.91
CA MET A 476 2.58 7.90 -9.67
C MET A 476 2.95 9.38 -9.70
N ILE A 477 2.27 10.18 -8.88
CA ILE A 477 2.60 11.60 -8.69
C ILE A 477 3.45 11.81 -7.43
N LYS A 478 4.58 12.49 -7.59
CA LYS A 478 5.48 12.85 -6.48
C LYS A 478 4.74 13.66 -5.42
N GLY A 479 4.76 13.16 -4.18
CA GLY A 479 4.14 13.79 -3.03
C GLY A 479 2.63 13.56 -2.91
N ARG A 480 2.03 12.77 -3.80
CA ARG A 480 0.67 12.23 -3.66
C ARG A 480 0.81 10.78 -3.21
N ASN A 481 0.51 10.50 -1.95
CA ASN A 481 0.51 9.11 -1.47
C ASN A 481 -0.65 8.34 -2.11
N GLU A 482 -0.46 7.05 -2.39
CA GLU A 482 -1.45 6.21 -3.07
C GLU A 482 -1.64 4.88 -2.32
N PRO A 483 -2.79 4.19 -2.48
CA PRO A 483 -3.06 2.92 -1.80
C PRO A 483 -2.02 1.84 -2.10
N CYS A 484 -1.37 1.88 -3.27
CA CYS A 484 -0.33 0.92 -3.63
C CYS A 484 0.88 0.95 -2.68
N THR A 485 1.04 2.02 -1.90
CA THR A 485 2.10 2.15 -0.89
C THR A 485 1.82 1.37 0.40
N ILE A 486 0.65 0.74 0.54
CA ILE A 486 0.30 -0.08 1.71
C ILE A 486 1.30 -1.22 1.96
N GLU A 487 1.96 -1.71 0.91
CA GLU A 487 3.05 -2.70 1.02
C GLU A 487 4.18 -2.19 1.95
N ARG A 488 4.49 -0.88 1.90
CA ARG A 488 5.51 -0.27 2.75
C ARG A 488 5.06 -0.21 4.20
N ILE A 489 3.78 0.03 4.44
CA ILE A 489 3.21 0.04 5.80
C ILE A 489 3.34 -1.35 6.42
N ALA A 490 2.97 -2.40 5.68
CA ALA A 490 3.09 -3.77 6.14
C ALA A 490 4.54 -4.18 6.43
N ILE A 491 5.49 -3.82 5.56
CA ILE A 491 6.93 -4.07 5.77
C ILE A 491 7.43 -3.40 7.05
N ILE A 492 7.10 -2.12 7.25
CA ILE A 492 7.55 -1.38 8.44
C ILE A 492 7.00 -2.02 9.71
N VAL A 493 5.71 -2.37 9.73
CA VAL A 493 5.10 -3.06 10.88
C VAL A 493 5.77 -4.41 11.14
N ALA A 494 6.02 -5.20 10.10
CA ALA A 494 6.66 -6.51 10.21
C ALA A 494 8.06 -6.39 10.84
N GLU A 495 8.88 -5.46 10.36
CA GLU A 495 10.23 -5.23 10.86
C GLU A 495 10.24 -4.64 12.28
N ILE A 496 9.32 -3.74 12.63
CA ILE A 496 9.17 -3.24 14.01
C ILE A 496 8.86 -4.40 14.97
N LYS A 497 7.99 -5.32 14.56
CA LYS A 497 7.46 -6.38 15.42
C LYS A 497 8.29 -7.68 15.39
N GLY A 498 9.23 -7.80 14.47
CA GLY A 498 10.05 -9.01 14.30
C GLY A 498 9.25 -10.23 13.83
N VAL A 499 8.24 -10.01 12.98
CA VAL A 499 7.39 -11.05 12.38
C VAL A 499 7.46 -10.98 10.86
N SER A 500 6.90 -11.97 10.16
CA SER A 500 6.84 -11.94 8.70
C SER A 500 5.82 -10.89 8.18
N VAL A 501 6.03 -10.41 6.95
CA VAL A 501 5.05 -9.55 6.26
C VAL A 501 3.72 -10.30 6.08
N GLU A 502 3.77 -11.60 5.80
CA GLU A 502 2.58 -12.47 5.71
C GLU A 502 1.74 -12.45 7.00
N GLU A 503 2.36 -12.61 8.17
CA GLU A 503 1.65 -12.57 9.45
C GLU A 503 0.94 -11.22 9.69
N VAL A 504 1.57 -10.11 9.32
CA VAL A 504 0.97 -8.78 9.42
C VAL A 504 -0.21 -8.63 8.46
N CYS A 505 -0.01 -9.00 7.19
CA CYS A 505 -1.04 -8.92 6.15
C CYS A 505 -2.27 -9.75 6.52
N GLU A 506 -2.09 -11.01 6.92
CA GLU A 506 -3.18 -11.91 7.27
C GLU A 506 -3.91 -11.48 8.56
N ALA A 507 -3.17 -10.95 9.54
CA ALA A 507 -3.77 -10.41 10.75
C ALA A 507 -4.63 -9.18 10.45
N ALA A 508 -4.07 -8.19 9.72
CA ALA A 508 -4.78 -6.99 9.32
C ALA A 508 -6.00 -7.31 8.44
N TRP A 509 -5.84 -8.17 7.42
CA TRP A 509 -6.93 -8.63 6.56
C TRP A 509 -8.07 -9.24 7.38
N ARG A 510 -7.77 -10.22 8.24
CA ARG A 510 -8.77 -10.89 9.09
C ARG A 510 -9.50 -9.92 10.02
N ASN A 511 -8.77 -8.97 10.59
CA ASN A 511 -9.35 -7.95 11.47
C ASN A 511 -10.32 -7.05 10.68
N THR A 512 -9.89 -6.55 9.53
CA THR A 512 -10.70 -5.67 8.67
C THR A 512 -11.94 -6.37 8.15
N VAL A 513 -11.83 -7.61 7.66
CA VAL A 513 -12.97 -8.42 7.21
C VAL A 513 -13.96 -8.67 8.35
N ARG A 514 -13.48 -8.97 9.56
CA ARG A 514 -14.34 -9.20 10.73
C ARG A 514 -15.18 -7.96 11.09
N VAL A 515 -14.58 -6.77 11.03
CA VAL A 515 -15.25 -5.52 11.44
C VAL A 515 -16.16 -4.99 10.34
N PHE A 516 -15.67 -4.94 9.10
CA PHE A 516 -16.33 -4.25 8.00
C PHE A 516 -17.05 -5.16 7.00
N GLY A 517 -16.84 -6.47 7.06
CA GLY A 517 -17.50 -7.42 6.16
C GLY A 517 -17.06 -7.33 4.70
N VAL A 518 -15.86 -6.81 4.42
CA VAL A 518 -15.32 -6.58 3.06
C VAL A 518 -14.44 -7.72 2.52
N GLY A 519 -14.76 -8.96 2.89
CA GLY A 519 -13.98 -10.16 2.52
C GLY A 519 -14.16 -10.61 1.07
N GLU A 520 -13.54 -11.75 0.75
CA GLU A 520 -13.84 -12.49 -0.49
C GLU A 520 -15.19 -13.19 -0.31
N ASP A 521 -16.12 -12.98 -1.25
CA ASP A 521 -17.27 -13.86 -1.48
C ASP A 521 -16.85 -15.13 -2.22
#